data_AF-A0A0F3IVK1-F1
#
_entry.id   AF-A0A0F3IVK1-F1
#
_cell.length_a   1.000
_cell.length_b   1.000
_cell.length_c   1.000
_cell.angle_alpha   90.00
_cell.angle_beta   90.00
_cell.angle_gamma   90.00
#
_symmetry.space_group_name_H-M   'P 1'
#
loop_
_entity.id
_entity.type
_entity.pdbx_description
1 polymer ?
#
loop_
_entity_poly.entity_id
_entity_poly.type
_entity_poly.pdbx_seq_one_letter_code
_entity_poly.pdbx_strand_id
1 'polypeptide(L)'
;MDETALASFFAQQRLAIIEGYIKAGRAFEGLSPEELQIAWRESFIALADDPSYGPILSRIAGLESEFGLRHTAPDFTGLEDTMAQLQTRMAEQYRKEAEADPEMFAEFTASLEAEIEAAALPVPKEQQN
;
A
#
# COMPACT_ATOMS: atom_id res chain seq x y z
N MET A 1 13.12 -27.78 -4.25
CA MET A 1 12.88 -26.44 -4.81
C MET A 1 13.18 -25.47 -3.68
N ASP A 2 14.05 -24.50 -3.92
CA ASP A 2 14.45 -23.50 -2.91
C ASP A 2 13.26 -22.60 -2.56
N GLU A 3 12.98 -22.38 -1.26
CA GLU A 3 11.91 -21.49 -0.79
C GLU A 3 12.05 -20.09 -1.40
N THR A 4 13.29 -19.64 -1.60
CA THR A 4 13.61 -18.33 -2.19
C THR A 4 13.17 -18.26 -3.65
N ALA A 5 13.35 -19.35 -4.40
CA ALA A 5 12.93 -19.45 -5.80
C ALA A 5 11.40 -19.54 -5.92
N LEU A 6 10.74 -20.21 -4.96
CA LEU A 6 9.29 -20.31 -4.90
C LEU A 6 8.66 -18.93 -4.61
N ALA A 7 9.19 -18.20 -3.63
CA ALA A 7 8.73 -16.87 -3.27
C ALA A 7 8.89 -15.88 -4.44
N SER A 8 10.04 -15.92 -5.11
CA SER A 8 10.32 -15.07 -6.29
C SER A 8 9.38 -15.37 -7.45
N PHE A 9 9.06 -16.64 -7.69
CA PHE A 9 8.12 -17.05 -8.75
C PHE A 9 6.70 -16.53 -8.47
N PHE A 10 6.22 -16.65 -7.23
CA PHE A 10 4.89 -16.13 -6.87
C PHE A 10 4.84 -14.60 -6.92
N ALA A 11 5.91 -13.91 -6.54
CA ALA A 11 6.02 -12.45 -6.68
C ALA A 11 5.93 -12.02 -8.15
N GLN A 12 6.65 -12.70 -9.04
CA GLN A 12 6.60 -12.44 -10.48
C GLN A 12 5.22 -12.72 -11.08
N GLN A 13 4.53 -13.78 -10.65
CA GLN A 13 3.16 -14.05 -11.08
C GLN A 13 2.19 -12.95 -10.62
N ARG A 14 2.28 -12.50 -9.36
CA ARG A 14 1.46 -11.39 -8.85
C ARG A 14 1.66 -10.11 -9.66
N LEU A 15 2.92 -9.75 -9.94
CA LEU A 15 3.26 -8.60 -10.79
C LEU A 15 2.66 -8.74 -12.20
N ALA A 16 2.75 -9.91 -12.82
CA ALA A 16 2.19 -10.16 -14.15
C ALA A 16 0.65 -10.02 -14.20
N ILE A 17 -0.06 -10.49 -13.16
CA ILE A 17 -1.51 -10.33 -13.03
C ILE A 17 -1.88 -8.83 -12.93
N ILE A 18 -1.14 -8.08 -12.13
CA ILE A 18 -1.33 -6.64 -11.93
C ILE A 18 -1.10 -5.86 -13.23
N GLU A 19 -0.01 -6.15 -13.94
CA GLU A 19 0.25 -5.56 -15.26
C GLU A 19 -0.85 -5.88 -16.26
N GLY A 20 -1.36 -7.12 -16.27
CA GLY A 20 -2.45 -7.54 -17.15
C GLY A 20 -3.72 -6.73 -16.91
N TYR A 21 -4.06 -6.47 -15.65
CA TYR A 21 -5.20 -5.63 -15.30
C TYR A 21 -5.01 -4.16 -15.70
N ILE A 22 -3.83 -3.56 -15.44
CA ILE A 22 -3.54 -2.16 -15.82
C ILE A 22 -3.60 -2.00 -17.34
N LYS A 23 -2.99 -2.93 -18.09
CA LYS A 23 -3.01 -2.95 -19.56
C LYS A 23 -4.41 -3.12 -20.13
N ALA A 24 -5.30 -3.81 -19.42
CA ALA A 24 -6.68 -4.04 -19.85
C ALA A 24 -7.60 -2.82 -19.61
N GLY A 25 -7.15 -1.77 -18.92
CA GLY A 25 -7.94 -0.56 -18.68
C GLY A 25 -9.29 -0.82 -17.99
N ARG A 26 -9.43 -1.94 -17.26
CA ARG A 26 -10.67 -2.29 -16.60
C ARG A 26 -10.90 -1.34 -15.41
N ALA A 27 -11.96 -0.56 -15.49
CA ALA A 27 -12.39 0.29 -14.37
C ALA A 27 -12.83 -0.59 -13.19
N PHE A 28 -12.43 -0.21 -11.96
CA PHE A 28 -12.76 -0.95 -10.75
C PHE A 28 -14.27 -0.99 -10.47
N GLU A 29 -15.03 -0.01 -10.99
CA GLU A 29 -16.50 0.04 -10.97
C GLU A 29 -17.16 -1.28 -11.43
N GLY A 30 -16.57 -1.97 -12.40
CA GLY A 30 -17.11 -3.22 -12.95
C GLY A 30 -16.89 -4.47 -12.08
N LEU A 31 -16.10 -4.38 -11.00
CA LEU A 31 -15.83 -5.52 -10.12
C LEU A 31 -16.98 -5.72 -9.12
N SER A 32 -17.32 -6.98 -8.84
CA SER A 32 -18.14 -7.31 -7.67
C SER A 32 -17.40 -6.99 -6.36
N PRO A 33 -18.10 -6.90 -5.21
CA PRO A 33 -17.44 -6.67 -3.92
C PRO A 33 -16.36 -7.70 -3.59
N GLU A 34 -16.58 -8.98 -3.92
CA GLU A 34 -15.61 -10.05 -3.70
C GLU A 34 -14.38 -9.89 -4.60
N GLU A 35 -14.58 -9.61 -5.89
CA GLU A 35 -13.48 -9.36 -6.84
C GLU A 35 -12.67 -8.13 -6.47
N LEU A 36 -13.32 -7.09 -5.92
CA LEU A 36 -12.65 -5.90 -5.43
C LEU A 36 -11.73 -6.21 -4.24
N GLN A 37 -12.20 -7.03 -3.29
CA GLN A 37 -11.40 -7.49 -2.15
C GLN A 37 -10.21 -8.35 -2.61
N ILE A 38 -10.45 -9.29 -3.53
CA ILE A 38 -9.38 -10.14 -4.08
C ILE A 38 -8.33 -9.28 -4.79
N ALA A 39 -8.74 -8.36 -5.65
CA ALA A 39 -7.83 -7.49 -6.38
C ALA A 39 -6.99 -6.61 -5.45
N TRP A 40 -7.59 -6.11 -4.37
CA TRP A 40 -6.88 -5.35 -3.35
C TRP A 40 -5.88 -6.22 -2.58
N ARG A 41 -6.30 -7.41 -2.13
CA ARG A 41 -5.44 -8.34 -1.39
C ARG A 41 -4.21 -8.76 -2.19
N GLU A 42 -4.41 -9.10 -3.47
CA GLU A 42 -3.29 -9.45 -4.37
C GLU A 42 -2.33 -8.29 -4.58
N SER A 43 -2.86 -7.07 -4.74
CA SER A 43 -2.05 -5.85 -4.90
C SER A 43 -1.28 -5.53 -3.63
N PHE A 44 -1.89 -5.69 -2.46
CA PHE A 44 -1.25 -5.48 -1.16
C PHE A 44 -0.13 -6.49 -0.89
N ILE A 45 -0.34 -7.77 -1.21
CA ILE A 45 0.71 -8.79 -1.12
C ILE A 45 1.86 -8.45 -2.08
N ALA A 46 1.56 -8.00 -3.29
CA ALA A 46 2.60 -7.59 -4.23
C ALA A 46 3.35 -6.34 -3.76
N LEU A 47 2.70 -5.41 -3.07
CA LEU A 47 3.34 -4.25 -2.45
C LEU A 47 4.33 -4.68 -1.36
N ALA A 48 3.97 -5.67 -0.54
CA ALA A 48 4.87 -6.23 0.47
C ALA A 48 6.11 -6.89 -0.16
N ASP A 49 6.04 -7.32 -1.41
CA ASP A 49 7.19 -7.82 -2.16
C ASP A 49 8.07 -6.68 -2.71
N ASP A 50 7.48 -5.67 -3.33
CA ASP A 50 8.23 -4.51 -3.85
C ASP A 50 7.50 -3.20 -3.52
N PRO A 51 7.86 -2.57 -2.37
CA PRO A 51 7.22 -1.33 -1.93
C PRO A 51 7.48 -0.15 -2.89
N SER A 52 8.50 -0.25 -3.75
CA SER A 52 8.92 0.82 -4.66
C SER A 52 8.24 0.76 -6.04
N TYR A 53 7.48 -0.30 -6.31
CA TYR A 53 6.90 -0.50 -7.64
C TYR A 53 5.67 0.41 -7.88
N GLY A 54 5.92 1.55 -8.53
CA GLY A 54 4.93 2.60 -8.82
C GLY A 54 3.59 2.13 -9.42
N PRO A 55 3.55 1.14 -10.33
CA PRO A 55 2.27 0.62 -10.85
C PRO A 55 1.40 -0.08 -9.78
N ILE A 56 2.00 -0.76 -8.79
CA ILE A 56 1.24 -1.36 -7.67
C ILE A 56 0.65 -0.24 -6.79
N LEU A 57 1.44 0.78 -6.45
CA LEU A 57 0.98 1.91 -5.65
C LEU A 57 -0.21 2.62 -6.31
N SER A 58 -0.10 2.89 -7.62
CA SER A 58 -1.18 3.53 -8.39
C SER A 58 -2.46 2.67 -8.41
N ARG A 59 -2.32 1.35 -8.48
CA ARG A 59 -3.43 0.41 -8.45
C ARG A 59 -4.10 0.36 -7.08
N ILE A 60 -3.33 0.31 -5.99
CA ILE A 60 -3.87 0.32 -4.62
C ILE A 60 -4.67 1.60 -4.38
N ALA A 61 -4.14 2.77 -4.75
CA ALA A 61 -4.86 4.03 -4.62
C ALA A 61 -6.20 4.04 -5.39
N GLY A 62 -6.23 3.45 -6.60
CA GLY A 62 -7.46 3.30 -7.36
C GLY A 62 -8.47 2.35 -6.72
N LEU A 63 -8.01 1.23 -6.16
CA LEU A 63 -8.86 0.28 -5.42
C LEU A 63 -9.42 0.90 -4.13
N GLU A 64 -8.60 1.63 -3.38
CA GLU A 64 -9.01 2.36 -2.18
C GLU A 64 -10.04 3.45 -2.49
N SER A 65 -9.87 4.18 -3.60
CA SER A 65 -10.88 5.12 -4.06
C SER A 65 -12.22 4.42 -4.36
N GLU A 66 -12.18 3.25 -5.00
CA GLU A 66 -13.40 2.48 -5.28
C GLU A 66 -14.09 1.99 -4.00
N PHE A 67 -13.31 1.53 -3.00
CA PHE A 67 -13.83 1.21 -1.67
C PHE A 67 -14.53 2.42 -1.03
N GLY A 68 -13.89 3.59 -1.08
CA GLY A 68 -14.46 4.84 -0.59
C GLY A 68 -15.78 5.22 -1.27
N LEU A 69 -15.85 5.07 -2.60
CA LEU A 69 -17.08 5.33 -3.37
C LEU A 69 -18.21 4.38 -3.00
N ARG A 70 -17.89 3.13 -2.66
CA ARG A 70 -18.86 2.09 -2.27
C ARG A 70 -19.21 2.11 -0.77
N HIS A 71 -18.59 3.00 0.00
CA HIS A 71 -18.70 3.02 1.47
C HIS A 71 -18.35 1.67 2.13
N THR A 72 -17.38 0.96 1.55
CA THR A 72 -16.83 -0.29 2.09
C THR A 72 -15.34 -0.13 2.39
N ALA A 73 -14.74 -1.12 3.04
CA ALA A 73 -13.33 -1.09 3.40
C ALA A 73 -12.63 -2.40 2.99
N PRO A 74 -11.32 -2.36 2.70
CA PRO A 74 -10.54 -3.58 2.52
C PRO A 74 -10.58 -4.49 3.77
N ASP A 75 -10.61 -5.80 3.54
CA ASP A 75 -10.47 -6.80 4.60
C ASP A 75 -9.01 -7.19 4.80
N PHE A 76 -8.50 -6.93 6.00
CA PHE A 76 -7.12 -7.22 6.40
C PHE A 76 -6.96 -8.59 7.07
N THR A 77 -8.02 -9.37 7.23
CA THR A 77 -7.98 -10.66 7.92
C THR A 77 -6.96 -11.60 7.27
N GLY A 78 -6.04 -12.14 8.07
CA GLY A 78 -5.01 -13.07 7.60
C GLY A 78 -3.89 -12.42 6.78
N LEU A 79 -3.68 -11.11 6.91
CA LEU A 79 -2.58 -10.34 6.27
C LEU A 79 -1.55 -9.83 7.29
N GLU A 80 -1.58 -10.32 8.53
CA GLU A 80 -0.71 -9.86 9.62
C GLU A 80 0.77 -10.03 9.26
N ASP A 81 1.14 -11.20 8.72
CA ASP A 81 2.51 -11.49 8.28
C ASP A 81 2.92 -10.61 7.08
N THR A 82 1.98 -10.36 6.15
CA THR A 82 2.21 -9.48 5.00
C THR A 82 2.44 -8.04 5.45
N MET A 83 1.66 -7.55 6.43
CA MET A 83 1.85 -6.22 7.02
C MET A 83 3.21 -6.11 7.71
N ALA A 84 3.60 -7.10 8.51
CA ALA A 84 4.90 -7.12 9.17
C ALA A 84 6.06 -7.13 8.16
N GLN A 85 5.91 -7.88 7.07
CA GLN A 85 6.88 -7.92 5.98
C GLN A 85 6.99 -6.56 5.27
N LEU A 86 5.86 -5.95 4.92
CA LEU A 86 5.83 -4.62 4.30
C LEU A 86 6.52 -3.57 5.18
N GLN A 87 6.19 -3.55 6.48
CA GLN A 87 6.83 -2.65 7.44
C GLN A 87 8.34 -2.82 7.49
N THR A 88 8.81 -4.07 7.51
CA THR A 88 10.25 -4.39 7.51
C THR A 88 10.92 -3.89 6.24
N ARG A 89 10.36 -4.17 5.05
CA ARG A 89 10.96 -3.76 3.77
C ARG A 89 10.91 -2.25 3.57
N MET A 90 9.84 -1.58 3.99
CA MET A 90 9.78 -0.12 3.97
C MET A 90 10.80 0.51 4.91
N ALA A 91 10.99 -0.04 6.11
CA ALA A 91 12.02 0.44 7.03
C ALA A 91 13.43 0.28 6.43
N GLU A 92 13.70 -0.83 5.74
CA GLU A 92 14.97 -1.04 5.03
C GLU A 92 15.15 -0.07 3.86
N GLN A 93 14.09 0.20 3.10
CA GLN A 93 14.11 1.17 2.01
C GLN A 93 14.38 2.58 2.53
N TYR A 94 13.64 3.02 3.56
CA TYR A 94 13.85 4.32 4.18
C TYR A 94 15.26 4.45 4.75
N ARG A 95 15.81 3.41 5.36
CA ARG A 95 17.20 3.41 5.82
C ARG A 95 18.17 3.62 4.64
N LYS A 96 17.96 2.94 3.51
CA LYS A 96 18.81 3.12 2.31
C LYS A 96 18.70 4.53 1.74
N GLU A 97 17.49 5.09 1.70
CA GLU A 97 17.26 6.47 1.25
C GLU A 97 17.92 7.48 2.19
N ALA A 98 17.81 7.28 3.51
CA ALA A 98 18.50 8.09 4.52
C ALA A 98 20.02 8.00 4.42
N GLU A 99 20.57 6.83 4.08
CA GLU A 99 22.00 6.65 3.84
C GLU A 99 22.46 7.29 2.51
N ALA A 100 21.60 7.33 1.50
CA ALA A 100 21.91 7.89 0.19
C ALA A 100 21.80 9.42 0.15
N ASP A 101 20.82 10.00 0.85
CA ASP A 101 20.59 11.44 0.96
C ASP A 101 20.06 11.81 2.35
N PRO A 102 20.95 11.98 3.34
CA PRO A 102 20.55 12.22 4.73
C PRO A 102 19.89 13.59 4.94
N GLU A 103 20.21 14.60 4.13
CA GLU A 103 19.60 15.93 4.23
C GLU A 103 18.15 15.89 3.71
N MET A 104 17.91 15.30 2.54
CA MET A 104 16.56 15.13 2.00
C MET A 104 15.69 14.28 2.93
N PHE A 105 16.24 13.21 3.50
CA PHE A 105 15.51 12.35 4.42
C PHE A 105 15.15 13.05 5.74
N ALA A 106 16.05 13.90 6.26
CA ALA A 106 15.77 14.70 7.46
C ALA A 106 14.65 15.72 7.20
N GLU A 107 14.65 16.38 6.05
CA GLU A 107 13.56 17.28 5.64
C GLU A 107 12.23 16.54 5.49
N PHE A 108 12.23 15.37 4.83
CA PHE A 108 11.04 14.53 4.68
C PHE A 108 10.47 14.09 6.04
N THR A 109 11.33 13.61 6.94
CA THR A 109 10.91 13.16 8.28
C THR A 109 10.33 14.30 9.10
N ALA A 110 10.97 15.48 9.09
CA ALA A 110 10.46 16.65 9.79
C ALA A 110 9.11 17.12 9.24
N SER A 111 8.92 17.04 7.91
CA SER A 111 7.64 17.38 7.28
C SER A 111 6.53 16.38 7.66
N LEU A 112 6.85 15.08 7.70
CA LEU A 112 5.91 14.03 8.09
C LEU A 112 5.50 14.15 9.57
N GLU A 113 6.45 14.42 10.47
CA GLU A 113 6.17 14.67 11.89
C GLU A 113 5.25 15.88 12.08
N ALA A 114 5.49 16.97 11.34
CA ALA A 114 4.65 18.16 11.37
C ALA A 114 3.21 17.88 10.88
N GLU A 115 3.06 17.05 9.83
CA GLU A 115 1.74 16.62 9.35
C GLU A 115 1.00 15.74 10.36
N ILE A 116 1.71 14.80 11.00
CA ILE A 116 1.15 13.95 12.06
C ILE A 116 0.71 14.80 13.26
N GLU A 117 1.55 15.76 13.69
CA GLU A 117 1.22 16.67 14.79
C GLU A 117 0.02 17.56 14.45
N ALA A 118 -0.06 18.06 13.21
CA ALA A 118 -1.20 18.83 12.72
C ALA A 118 -2.48 17.99 12.65
N ALA A 119 -2.40 16.72 12.27
CA ALA A 119 -3.54 15.79 12.25
C ALA A 119 -3.94 15.29 13.66
N ALA A 120 -3.02 15.33 14.62
CA ALA A 120 -3.25 14.99 16.02
C ALA A 120 -3.86 16.14 16.84
N LEU A 121 -4.01 17.34 16.26
CA LEU A 121 -4.73 18.44 16.90
C LEU A 121 -6.19 18.03 17.15
N PRO A 122 -6.67 18.04 18.40
CA PRO A 122 -8.05 17.66 18.70
C PRO A 122 -9.02 18.60 18.01
N VAL A 123 -10.05 18.02 17.36
CA VAL A 123 -11.23 18.77 16.90
C VAL A 123 -11.72 19.63 18.07
N PRO A 124 -11.88 20.96 17.91
CA PRO A 124 -12.43 21.79 18.98
C PRO A 124 -13.78 21.21 19.36
N LYS A 125 -13.94 20.83 20.64
CA LYS A 125 -15.28 20.58 21.18
C LYS A 125 -16.02 21.90 21.07
N GLU A 126 -16.86 22.04 20.05
CA GLU A 126 -17.83 23.13 20.01
C GLU A 126 -18.58 23.10 21.34
N GLN A 127 -18.44 24.20 22.07
CA GLN A 127 -19.06 24.39 23.38
C GLN A 127 -20.57 24.36 23.19
N GLN A 128 -21.21 23.24 23.55
CA GLN A 128 -22.62 23.23 23.85
C GLN A 128 -22.78 23.60 25.34
N ASN A 129 -22.90 24.91 25.59
CA ASN A 129 -23.72 25.48 26.66
C ASN A 129 -23.91 26.98 26.45
#